data_AF-A0AAW2N9U9-F1
#
_entry.id   AF-A0AAW2N9U9-F1
#
_cell.length_a   1.000
_cell.length_b   1.000
_cell.length_c   1.000
_cell.angle_alpha   90.00
_cell.angle_beta   90.00
_cell.angle_gamma   90.00
#
_symmetry.space_group_name_H-M   'P 1'
#
loop_
_entity.id
_entity.type
_entity.pdbx_description
1 polymer ?
#
loop_
_entity_poly.entity_id
_entity_poly.type
_entity_poly.pdbx_seq_one_letter_code
_entity_poly.pdbx_strand_id
1 'polypeptide(L)'
;VGEVGELSEIFQWKGEVPRGLPDWQEQEKQHLGEELSDVLLYLIRLSDVCGIDLGKAALRKLELNAQKYPVHLCKGSSQKYYQIHNSKDDVPQNGV
;
A
#
# COMPACT_ATOMS: atom_id res chain seq x y z
N VAL A 1 12.64 -5.76 -11.23
CA VAL A 1 12.03 -6.75 -10.31
C VAL A 1 12.99 -7.10 -9.19
N GLY A 2 14.30 -7.13 -9.41
CA GLY A 2 15.35 -7.39 -8.40
C GLY A 2 15.13 -6.64 -7.08
N GLU A 3 15.19 -5.31 -7.09
CA GLU A 3 15.07 -4.48 -5.86
C GLU A 3 13.82 -4.76 -5.00
N VAL A 4 12.69 -5.08 -5.64
CA VAL A 4 11.46 -5.41 -4.89
C VAL A 4 11.59 -6.78 -4.20
N GLY A 5 12.33 -7.70 -4.83
CA GLY A 5 12.70 -8.98 -4.24
C GLY A 5 13.63 -8.79 -3.04
N GLU A 6 14.71 -8.03 -3.20
CA GLU A 6 15.68 -7.73 -2.13
C GLU A 6 15.00 -7.02 -0.94
N LEU A 7 14.16 -6.02 -1.22
CA LEU A 7 13.29 -5.41 -0.21
C LEU A 7 12.38 -6.43 0.50
N SER A 8 11.83 -7.40 -0.23
CA SER A 8 10.95 -8.43 0.36
C SER A 8 11.72 -9.41 1.24
N GLU A 9 12.97 -9.74 0.89
CA GLU A 9 13.84 -10.64 1.64
C GLU A 9 14.12 -10.11 3.05
N ILE A 10 14.25 -8.78 3.22
CA ILE A 10 14.41 -8.12 4.53
C ILE A 10 13.30 -8.54 5.52
N PHE A 11 12.07 -8.73 5.03
CA PHE A 11 10.90 -9.01 5.87
C PHE A 11 10.52 -10.49 5.95
N GLN A 12 11.14 -11.37 5.15
CA GLN A 12 10.69 -12.75 4.94
C GLN A 12 10.54 -13.55 6.24
N TRP A 13 11.33 -13.23 7.27
CA TRP A 13 11.36 -13.94 8.55
C TRP A 13 11.06 -13.06 9.77
N LYS A 14 10.61 -11.80 9.57
CA LYS A 14 10.45 -10.81 10.64
C LYS A 14 9.08 -10.84 11.35
N GLY A 15 8.12 -11.64 10.87
CA GLY A 15 6.77 -11.70 11.45
C GLY A 15 6.04 -10.35 11.39
N GLU A 16 5.20 -10.05 12.39
CA GLU A 16 4.59 -8.71 12.51
C GLU A 16 5.64 -7.68 12.93
N VAL A 17 5.83 -6.66 12.10
CA VAL A 17 6.81 -5.60 12.35
C VAL A 17 6.12 -4.35 12.89
N PRO A 18 6.47 -3.89 14.11
CA PRO A 18 5.86 -2.69 14.69
C PRO A 18 6.28 -1.43 13.95
N ARG A 19 5.38 -0.44 13.93
CA ARG A 19 5.67 0.87 13.33
C ARG A 19 6.90 1.50 13.99
N GLY A 20 7.79 2.04 13.15
CA GLY A 20 8.99 2.74 13.62
C GLY A 20 10.18 1.82 13.92
N LEU A 21 10.02 0.50 13.77
CA LEU A 21 11.12 -0.46 13.86
C LEU A 21 11.95 -0.33 15.15
N PRO A 22 11.32 -0.28 16.35
CA PRO A 22 12.03 -0.07 17.62
C PRO A 22 13.10 -1.13 17.92
N ASP A 23 12.88 -2.38 17.48
CA ASP A 23 13.77 -3.51 17.74
C ASP A 23 14.86 -3.71 16.66
N TRP A 24 14.94 -2.80 15.70
CA TRP A 24 15.89 -2.89 14.59
C TRP A 24 17.15 -2.08 14.90
N GLN A 25 18.29 -2.65 14.56
CA GLN A 25 19.57 -1.96 14.59
C GLN A 25 19.62 -0.88 13.51
N GLU A 26 20.43 0.16 13.73
CA GLU A 26 20.57 1.25 12.76
C GLU A 26 21.06 0.77 11.39
N GLN A 27 21.94 -0.24 11.35
CA GLN A 27 22.39 -0.84 10.10
C GLN A 27 21.25 -1.53 9.34
N GLU A 28 20.30 -2.17 10.03
CA GLU A 28 19.14 -2.80 9.39
C GLU A 28 18.19 -1.75 8.82
N LYS A 29 18.00 -0.63 9.52
CA LYS A 29 17.18 0.49 9.02
C LYS A 29 17.85 1.19 7.85
N GLN A 30 19.17 1.32 7.87
CA GLN A 30 19.93 1.86 6.75
C GLN A 30 19.76 0.98 5.52
N HIS A 31 19.98 -0.33 5.64
CA HIS A 31 19.82 -1.28 4.54
C HIS A 31 18.38 -1.27 4.00
N LEU A 32 17.36 -1.24 4.86
CA LEU A 32 15.98 -1.05 4.43
C LEU A 32 15.78 0.25 3.64
N GLY A 33 16.42 1.33 4.06
CA GLY A 33 16.38 2.62 3.37
C GLY A 33 17.03 2.56 1.99
N GLU A 34 18.12 1.80 1.83
CA GLU A 34 18.81 1.56 0.56
C GLU A 34 17.88 0.82 -0.42
N GLU A 35 17.30 -0.32 -0.02
CA GLU A 35 16.39 -1.10 -0.88
C GLU A 35 15.12 -0.32 -1.26
N LEU A 36 14.55 0.45 -0.33
CA LEU A 36 13.42 1.34 -0.63
C LEU A 36 13.80 2.42 -1.65
N SER A 37 15.02 2.94 -1.56
CA SER A 37 15.54 3.95 -2.48
C SER A 37 15.77 3.36 -3.86
N ASP A 38 16.30 2.15 -3.97
CA ASP A 38 16.53 1.49 -5.25
C ASP A 38 15.22 1.23 -6.00
N VAL A 39 14.18 0.73 -5.32
CA VAL A 39 12.83 0.62 -5.91
C VAL A 39 12.32 1.96 -6.42
N LEU A 40 12.47 3.04 -5.64
CA LEU A 40 12.02 4.38 -6.03
C LEU A 40 12.79 4.91 -7.23
N LEU A 41 14.12 4.80 -7.23
CA LEU A 41 14.98 5.31 -8.30
C LEU A 41 14.71 4.57 -9.62
N TYR A 42 14.52 3.25 -9.58
CA TYR A 42 14.11 2.50 -10.75
C TYR A 42 12.74 2.93 -11.26
N LEU A 43 11.76 3.18 -10.38
CA LEU A 43 10.44 3.68 -10.79
C LEU A 43 10.52 5.05 -11.46
N ILE A 44 11.30 5.99 -10.90
CA ILE A 44 11.53 7.31 -11.49
C ILE A 44 12.16 7.15 -12.87
N ARG A 45 13.23 6.36 -12.98
CA ARG A 45 13.92 6.13 -14.26
C ARG A 45 13.00 5.48 -15.29
N LEU A 46 12.22 4.48 -14.90
CA LEU A 46 11.26 3.82 -15.78
C LEU A 46 10.19 4.80 -16.25
N SER A 47 9.69 5.67 -15.37
CA SER A 47 8.69 6.67 -15.73
C SER A 47 9.20 7.66 -16.79
N ASP A 48 10.45 8.09 -16.65
CA ASP A 48 11.14 8.96 -17.62
C ASP A 48 11.27 8.26 -18.99
N VAL A 49 11.78 7.02 -19.00
CA VAL A 49 11.93 6.23 -20.25
C VAL A 49 10.58 6.00 -20.94
N CYS A 50 9.50 5.82 -20.18
CA CYS A 50 8.16 5.61 -20.70
C CYS A 50 7.41 6.91 -21.02
N GLY A 51 7.98 8.09 -20.74
CA GLY A 51 7.31 9.38 -20.93
C GLY A 51 6.10 9.59 -20.02
N ILE A 52 6.10 8.99 -18.84
CA ILE A 52 5.02 9.08 -17.85
C ILE A 52 5.40 10.10 -16.78
N ASP A 53 4.54 11.11 -16.59
CA ASP A 53 4.60 11.99 -15.43
C ASP A 53 4.14 11.23 -14.18
N LEU A 54 5.11 10.64 -13.47
CA LEU A 54 4.84 9.79 -12.30
C LEU A 54 4.10 10.54 -11.18
N GLY A 55 4.39 11.82 -11.00
CA GLY A 55 3.73 12.67 -10.00
C GLY A 55 2.23 12.84 -10.31
N LYS A 56 1.88 13.19 -11.55
CA LYS A 56 0.47 13.27 -11.97
C LYS A 56 -0.24 11.92 -11.91
N ALA A 57 0.45 10.84 -12.31
CA ALA A 57 -0.11 9.50 -12.23
C ALA A 57 -0.43 9.10 -10.79
N ALA A 58 0.45 9.42 -9.84
CA ALA A 58 0.22 9.17 -8.41
C ALA A 58 -0.97 9.97 -7.86
N LEU A 59 -1.07 11.27 -8.19
CA LEU A 59 -2.20 12.11 -7.77
C LEU A 59 -3.54 11.59 -8.31
N ARG A 60 -3.62 11.27 -9.61
CA ARG A 60 -4.80 10.64 -10.20
C ARG A 60 -5.16 9.34 -9.50
N LYS A 61 -4.16 8.53 -9.13
CA LYS A 61 -4.40 7.27 -8.42
C LYS A 61 -4.96 7.47 -7.01
N LEU A 62 -4.52 8.52 -6.30
CA LEU A 62 -5.07 8.91 -5.00
C LEU A 62 -6.54 9.32 -5.11
N GLU A 63 -6.91 10.12 -6.11
CA GLU A 63 -8.31 10.51 -6.36
C GLU A 63 -9.20 9.28 -6.62
N LEU A 64 -8.75 8.36 -7.47
CA LEU A 64 -9.45 7.11 -7.75
C LEU A 64 -9.56 6.23 -6.49
N ASN A 65 -8.54 6.22 -5.64
CA ASN A 65 -8.58 5.49 -4.36
C ASN A 65 -9.59 6.12 -3.39
N ALA A 66 -9.69 7.45 -3.33
CA ALA A 66 -10.67 8.13 -2.48
C ALA A 66 -12.11 7.82 -2.88
N GLN A 67 -12.37 7.70 -4.19
CA GLN A 67 -13.68 7.26 -4.71
C GLN A 67 -13.94 5.78 -4.38
N LYS A 68 -12.92 4.93 -4.51
CA LYS A 68 -13.03 3.48 -4.26
C LYS A 68 -13.13 3.12 -2.77
N TYR A 69 -12.55 3.93 -1.88
CA TYR A 69 -12.49 3.71 -0.43
C TYR A 69 -12.95 4.96 0.32
N PRO A 70 -14.25 5.28 0.28
CA PRO A 70 -14.76 6.47 0.95
C PRO A 70 -14.63 6.34 2.47
N VAL A 71 -14.18 7.43 3.11
CA VAL A 71 -13.82 7.46 4.55
C VAL A 71 -14.98 7.00 5.44
N HIS A 72 -16.23 7.36 5.12
CA HIS A 72 -17.39 6.98 5.92
C HIS A 72 -17.70 5.47 5.90
N LEU A 73 -17.17 4.72 4.93
CA LEU A 73 -17.31 3.26 4.86
C LEU A 73 -16.07 2.53 5.39
N CYS A 74 -14.90 3.17 5.36
CA CYS A 74 -13.61 2.51 5.62
C CYS A 74 -12.87 3.03 6.86
N LYS A 75 -13.50 3.88 7.69
CA LYS A 75 -12.85 4.46 8.88
C LYS A 75 -12.49 3.34 9.88
N GLY A 76 -11.19 3.10 10.06
CA GLY A 76 -10.67 2.08 10.98
C GLY A 76 -10.50 0.67 10.40
N SER A 77 -10.72 0.48 9.08
CA SER A 77 -10.55 -0.83 8.44
C SER A 77 -9.88 -0.70 7.08
N SER A 78 -8.80 -1.46 6.85
CA SER A 78 -8.13 -1.60 5.55
C SER A 78 -8.81 -2.62 4.62
N GLN A 79 -9.99 -3.13 5.01
CA GLN A 79 -10.75 -4.09 4.21
C GLN A 79 -11.14 -3.53 2.85
N LYS A 80 -11.14 -4.40 1.84
CA LYS A 80 -11.51 -4.02 0.48
C LYS A 80 -12.99 -3.64 0.44
N TYR A 81 -13.35 -2.57 -0.30
CA TYR A 81 -14.74 -2.11 -0.49
C TYR A 81 -15.77 -3.22 -0.77
N TYR A 82 -15.39 -4.23 -1.57
CA TYR A 82 -16.27 -5.38 -1.87
C TYR A 82 -16.69 -6.20 -0.64
N GLN A 83 -15.91 -6.20 0.44
CA GLN A 83 -16.27 -6.89 1.69
C GLN A 83 -17.27 -6.09 2.54
N ILE A 84 -17.35 -4.76 2.36
CA ILE A 84 -18.26 -3.88 3.11
C ILE A 84 -19.68 -3.91 2.53
N HIS A 85 -19.83 -4.17 1.22
CA HIS A 85 -21.14 -4.22 0.56
C HIS A 85 -21.90 -5.53 0.80
N ASN A 86 -21.22 -6.65 1.04
CA ASN A 86 -21.87 -7.95 1.26
C ASN A 86 -22.50 -8.14 2.66
N SER A 87 -22.39 -7.17 3.57
CA SER A 87 -22.93 -7.31 4.94
C SER A 87 -24.23 -6.56 5.20
N LYS A 88 -24.77 -5.82 4.21
CA LYS A 88 -26.00 -5.01 4.38
C LYS A 88 -27.22 -5.50 3.60
N ASP A 89 -27.11 -6.56 2.81
CA ASP A 89 -28.21 -7.07 1.98
C ASP A 89 -29.04 -8.21 2.62
N ASP A 90 -28.75 -8.62 3.86
CA ASP A 90 -29.52 -9.66 4.58
C ASP A 90 -30.42 -9.09 5.69
N VAL A 91 -31.30 -8.14 5.36
CA VAL A 91 -32.47 -7.84 6.20
C VAL A 91 -33.73 -8.14 5.39
N PRO A 92 -34.43 -9.27 5.62
CA PRO A 92 -35.73 -9.46 5.02
C PRO A 92 -36.70 -8.46 5.63
N GLN A 93 -37.08 -7.44 4.85
CA GLN A 93 -38.34 -6.74 5.07
C GLN A 93 -39.47 -7.71 4.77
N ASN A 94 -40.13 -8.21 5.81
CA ASN A 94 -41.55 -8.57 5.74
C ASN A 94 -42.20 -8.23 7.07
N GLY A 95 -42.94 -7.13 7.06
CA GLY A 95 -43.93 -6.83 8.08
C GLY A 95 -45.23 -7.59 7.81
N VAL A 96 -45.75 -8.22 8.86
CA VAL A 96 -47.16 -8.11 9.31
C VAL A 96 -47.10 -8.10 10.83
#